data_AF-A0A9X2JXW9-F1
#
_entry.id   AF-A0A9X2JXW9-F1
#
_cell.length_a   1.000
_cell.length_b   1.000
_cell.length_c   1.000
_cell.angle_alpha   90.00
_cell.angle_beta   90.00
_cell.angle_gamma   90.00
#
_symmetry.space_group_name_H-M   'P 1'
#
loop_
_entity.id
_entity.type
_entity.pdbx_description
1 polymer ?
#
loop_
_entity_poly.entity_id
_entity_poly.type
_entity_poly.pdbx_seq_one_letter_code
_entity_poly.pdbx_strand_id
1 'polypeptide(L)'
;MQPNRLIACVRCPMLRVEPAQRRRLEQIARNLRDRIEEARINGWLGEVQGLQISLDAAGRKLAALQRPPADSRPRPSLGMPIISGERR
;
A
#
# COMPACT_ATOMS: atom_id res chain seq x y z
N MET A 1 16.09 14.58 -16.81
CA MET A 1 15.63 13.16 -16.83
C MET A 1 15.38 12.69 -15.40
N GLN A 2 14.23 13.06 -14.84
CA GLN A 2 13.67 12.60 -13.56
C GLN A 2 12.14 12.62 -13.77
N PRO A 3 11.36 11.65 -13.24
CA PRO A 3 11.02 11.73 -11.83
C PRO A 3 10.84 10.38 -11.14
N ASN A 4 11.80 10.03 -10.29
CA ASN A 4 11.67 8.99 -9.28
C ASN A 4 10.86 9.50 -8.06
N ARG A 5 9.70 10.13 -8.29
CA ARG A 5 8.88 10.78 -7.22
C ARG A 5 7.67 9.96 -6.78
N LEU A 6 7.43 8.79 -7.39
CA LEU A 6 6.25 7.96 -7.13
C LEU A 6 6.41 6.94 -5.98
N ILE A 7 7.64 6.65 -5.56
CA ILE A 7 7.91 5.58 -4.57
C ILE A 7 7.69 5.98 -3.11
N ALA A 8 7.63 7.27 -2.79
CA ALA A 8 7.52 7.71 -1.39
C ALA A 8 6.20 7.24 -0.74
N CYS A 9 5.09 7.24 -1.49
CA CYS A 9 3.78 6.91 -0.95
C CYS A 9 3.50 5.39 -0.85
N VAL A 10 4.25 4.55 -1.58
CA VAL A 10 3.99 3.11 -1.62
C VAL A 10 4.41 2.41 -0.33
N ARG A 11 5.38 2.97 0.40
CA ARG A 11 5.87 2.41 1.66
C ARG A 11 5.03 2.82 2.88
N CYS A 12 4.16 3.83 2.77
CA CYS A 12 3.35 4.29 3.89
C CYS A 12 2.26 3.25 4.26
N PRO A 13 2.30 2.65 5.46
CA PRO A 13 1.36 1.59 5.84
C PRO A 13 -0.07 2.10 6.07
N MET A 14 -0.24 3.36 6.50
CA MET A 14 -1.55 3.98 6.75
C MET A 14 -2.27 4.49 5.49
N LEU A 15 -1.57 4.64 4.37
CA LEU A 15 -2.19 5.17 3.15
C LEU A 15 -3.06 4.09 2.49
N ARG A 16 -4.39 4.25 2.58
CA ARG A 16 -5.35 3.48 1.77
C ARG A 16 -5.28 4.00 0.34
N VAL A 17 -5.05 3.08 -0.59
CA VAL A 17 -5.06 3.39 -2.02
C VAL A 17 -6.50 3.33 -2.51
N GLU A 18 -6.93 4.34 -3.26
CA GLU A 18 -8.26 4.34 -3.88
C GLU A 18 -8.37 3.20 -4.91
N PRO A 19 -9.51 2.47 -5.00
CA PRO A 19 -9.69 1.38 -5.96
C PRO A 19 -9.46 1.80 -7.42
N ALA A 20 -9.83 3.04 -7.77
CA ALA A 20 -9.57 3.62 -9.09
C ALA A 20 -8.08 3.70 -9.45
N GLN A 21 -7.19 3.74 -8.44
CA GLN A 21 -5.74 3.80 -8.64
C GLN A 21 -5.08 2.41 -8.74
N ARG A 22 -5.86 1.32 -8.70
CA ARG A 22 -5.35 -0.05 -8.82
C ARG A 22 -4.44 -0.23 -10.03
N ARG A 23 -4.86 0.24 -11.23
CA ARG A 23 -4.05 0.11 -12.45
C ARG A 23 -2.70 0.81 -12.35
N ARG A 24 -2.66 1.96 -11.67
CA ARG A 24 -1.42 2.70 -11.43
C ARG A 24 -0.50 1.92 -10.49
N LEU A 25 -1.05 1.31 -9.45
CA LEU A 25 -0.28 0.49 -8.51
C LEU A 25 0.28 -0.79 -9.18
N GLU A 26 -0.49 -1.40 -10.09
CA GLU A 26 0.00 -2.50 -10.93
C GLU A 26 1.13 -2.08 -11.87
N GLN A 27 1.08 -0.86 -12.44
CA GLN A 27 2.17 -0.30 -13.23
C GLN A 27 3.43 -0.08 -12.38
N ILE A 28 3.28 0.45 -11.17
CA ILE A 28 4.40 0.62 -10.22
C ILE A 28 5.02 -0.74 -9.87
N ALA A 29 4.20 -1.77 -9.60
CA ALA A 29 4.69 -3.10 -9.30
C ALA A 29 5.47 -3.73 -10.46
N ARG A 30 5.01 -3.54 -11.71
CA ARG A 30 5.75 -3.98 -12.90
C ARG A 30 7.10 -3.28 -13.02
N ASN A 31 7.10 -1.94 -12.95
CA ASN A 31 8.34 -1.17 -13.03
C ASN A 31 9.34 -1.54 -11.93
N LEU A 32 8.88 -1.82 -10.70
CA LEU A 32 9.74 -2.29 -9.62
C LEU A 32 10.37 -3.65 -9.92
N ARG A 33 9.65 -4.57 -10.57
CA ARG A 33 10.20 -5.87 -10.99
C ARG A 33 11.28 -5.69 -12.05
N ASP A 34 11.04 -4.85 -13.04
CA ASP A 34 12.02 -4.55 -14.09
C ASP A 34 13.30 -3.97 -13.47
N ARG A 35 13.16 -3.00 -12.56
CA ARG A 35 14.30 -2.40 -11.86
C ARG A 35 15.06 -3.36 -10.95
N ILE A 36 14.37 -4.35 -10.35
CA ILE A 36 15.03 -5.40 -9.56
C ILE A 36 15.89 -6.27 -10.48
N GLU A 37 15.38 -6.63 -11.65
CA GLU A 37 16.12 -7.44 -12.61
C GLU A 37 17.36 -6.70 -13.13
N GLU A 38 17.20 -5.43 -13.49
CA GLU A 38 18.32 -4.55 -13.87
C GLU A 38 19.36 -4.45 -12.75
N ALA A 39 18.92 -4.22 -11.51
CA ALA A 39 19.82 -4.11 -10.37
C ALA A 39 20.54 -5.44 -10.05
N ARG A 40 19.91 -6.59 -10.30
CA ARG A 40 20.54 -7.92 -10.17
C ARG A 40 21.61 -8.13 -11.23
N ILE A 41 21.30 -7.83 -12.49
CA ILE A 41 22.25 -7.95 -13.61
C ILE A 41 23.48 -7.06 -13.39
N ASN A 42 23.29 -5.85 -12.88
CA ASN A 42 24.37 -4.89 -12.62
C ASN A 42 25.07 -5.11 -11.27
N GLY A 43 24.65 -6.08 -10.46
CA GLY A 43 25.26 -6.37 -9.15
C GLY A 43 24.99 -5.30 -8.07
N TRP A 44 23.96 -4.48 -8.24
CA TRP A 44 23.58 -3.44 -7.27
C TRP A 44 22.75 -4.01 -6.11
N LEU A 45 23.39 -4.87 -5.30
CA LEU A 45 22.72 -5.61 -4.22
C LEU A 45 21.99 -4.71 -3.20
N GLY A 46 22.54 -3.52 -2.91
CA GLY A 46 21.90 -2.54 -2.01
C GLY A 46 20.59 -1.98 -2.57
N GLU A 47 20.54 -1.69 -3.88
CA GLU A 47 19.32 -1.23 -4.55
C GLU A 47 18.28 -2.35 -4.66
N VAL A 48 18.72 -3.60 -4.95
CA VAL A 48 17.82 -4.76 -5.02
C VAL A 48 16.99 -4.90 -3.75
N GLN A 49 17.63 -4.83 -2.58
CA GLN A 49 16.92 -4.96 -1.29
C GLN A 49 15.88 -3.84 -1.10
N GLY A 50 16.26 -2.59 -1.40
CA GLY A 50 15.35 -1.44 -1.30
C GLY A 50 14.16 -1.49 -2.26
N LEU A 51 14.37 -2.05 -3.45
CA LEU A 51 13.34 -2.26 -4.47
C LEU A 51 12.41 -3.43 -4.10
N GLN A 52 12.95 -4.52 -3.56
CA GLN A 52 12.18 -5.67 -3.09
C GLN A 52 11.19 -5.28 -1.98
N ILE A 53 11.62 -4.46 -1.02
CA ILE A 53 10.77 -3.92 0.04
C ILE A 53 9.64 -3.06 -0.54
N SER A 54 9.94 -2.22 -1.53
CA SER A 54 8.92 -1.40 -2.20
C SER A 54 7.92 -2.27 -2.98
N LEU A 55 8.39 -3.35 -3.61
CA LEU A 55 7.54 -4.28 -4.36
C LEU A 55 6.59 -5.03 -3.43
N ASP A 56 7.08 -5.51 -2.30
CA ASP A 56 6.25 -6.15 -1.27
C ASP A 56 5.18 -5.19 -0.74
N ALA A 57 5.54 -3.94 -0.44
CA ALA A 57 4.58 -2.92 -0.02
C ALA A 57 3.50 -2.64 -1.08
N ALA A 58 3.88 -2.60 -2.36
CA ALA A 58 2.93 -2.45 -3.48
C ALA A 58 1.99 -3.68 -3.58
N GLY A 59 2.52 -4.89 -3.43
CA GLY A 59 1.76 -6.13 -3.44
C GLY A 59 0.73 -6.21 -2.30
N ARG A 60 1.13 -5.84 -1.08
CA ARG A 60 0.22 -5.77 0.08
C ARG A 60 -0.93 -4.80 -0.16
N LYS A 61 -0.67 -3.64 -0.78
CA LYS A 61 -1.71 -2.66 -1.14
C LYS A 61 -2.65 -3.19 -2.22
N LEU A 62 -2.15 -3.90 -3.22
CA LEU A 62 -2.99 -4.57 -4.22
C LEU A 62 -3.88 -5.66 -3.59
N ALA A 63 -3.34 -6.46 -2.67
CA ALA A 63 -4.11 -7.46 -1.94
C ALA A 63 -5.20 -6.82 -1.07
N ALA A 64 -4.90 -5.68 -0.43
CA ALA A 64 -5.89 -4.91 0.34
C ALA A 64 -7.03 -4.34 -0.53
N LEU A 65 -6.76 -4.01 -1.79
CA LEU A 65 -7.78 -3.58 -2.76
C LEU A 65 -8.66 -4.73 -3.28
N GLN A 66 -8.14 -5.95 -3.34
CA GLN A 66 -8.91 -7.14 -3.73
C GLN A 66 -9.77 -7.67 -2.59
N ARG A 67 -9.39 -7.37 -1.35
CA ARG A 67 -10.21 -7.72 -0.19
C ARG A 67 -11.46 -6.85 -0.22
N PRO A 68 -12.67 -7.43 -0.28
CA PRO A 68 -13.89 -6.63 -0.16
C PRO A 68 -13.81 -5.80 1.13
N PRO A 69 -14.32 -4.55 1.14
CA PRO A 69 -14.43 -3.80 2.38
C PRO A 69 -15.08 -4.71 3.41
N ALA A 70 -14.51 -4.79 4.61
CA ALA A 70 -15.05 -5.58 5.69
C ALA A 70 -16.35 -4.93 6.20
N ASP A 71 -17.36 -4.81 5.35
CA ASP A 71 -18.74 -4.58 5.67
C ASP A 71 -19.29 -5.91 6.21
N SER A 72 -18.88 -6.27 7.43
CA SER A 72 -19.40 -7.41 8.22
C SER A 72 -18.56 -7.73 9.47
N ARG A 73 -17.39 -7.11 9.69
CA ARG A 73 -16.76 -7.26 11.01
C ARG A 73 -17.49 -6.35 11.99
N PRO A 74 -18.15 -6.89 13.03
CA PRO A 74 -18.70 -6.04 14.08
C PRO A 74 -17.57 -5.16 14.57
N ARG A 75 -17.79 -3.84 14.55
CA ARG A 75 -16.87 -2.89 15.17
C ARG A 75 -16.64 -3.42 16.58
N PRO A 76 -15.38 -3.66 17.02
CA PRO A 76 -15.17 -4.02 18.42
C PRO A 76 -15.85 -2.92 19.23
N SER A 77 -16.84 -3.31 20.02
CA SER A 77 -17.56 -2.39 20.88
C SER A 77 -16.55 -1.92 21.92
N LEU A 78 -15.88 -0.80 21.61
CA LEU A 78 -14.91 -0.15 22.47
C LEU A 78 -15.65 0.59 23.58
N GLY A 79 -16.52 -0.12 24.31
CA GLY A 79 -17.14 0.27 25.58
C GLY A 79 -17.51 1.74 25.76
N MET A 80 -17.89 2.47 24.71
CA MET A 80 -18.31 3.86 24.88
C MET A 80 -19.70 3.84 25.50
N PRO A 81 -19.89 4.40 26.71
CA PRO A 81 -21.22 4.54 27.26
C PRO A 81 -22.00 5.45 26.32
N ILE A 82 -23.17 4.96 25.90
CA ILE A 82 -24.22 5.81 25.31
C ILE A 82 -24.63 6.83 26.37
N ILE A 83 -24.00 8.01 26.35
CA ILE A 83 -24.51 9.16 27.09
C ILE A 83 -25.79 9.61 26.36
N SER A 84 -26.93 9.08 26.79
CA SER A 84 -28.23 9.63 26.40
C SER A 84 -28.25 11.08 26.87
N GLY A 85 -28.15 12.02 25.92
CA GLY A 85 -28.30 13.43 26.20
C GLY A 85 -29.71 13.72 26.65
N GLU A 86 -29.92 13.78 27.97
CA GLU A 86 -31.10 14.38 28.57
C GLU A 86 -31.08 15.88 28.24
N ARG A 87 -31.88 16.27 27.25
CA ARG A 87 -32.15 17.68 26.95
C ARG A 87 -33.13 18.19 28.00
N ARG A 88 -32.66 19.04 28.91
CA ARG A 88 -33.50 19.92 29.72
C ARG A 88 -33.05 21.36 29.54
#